data_AF-A0A316GUE0-F1
#
_entry.id   AF-A0A316GUE0-F1
#
_cell.length_a   1.000
_cell.length_b   1.000
_cell.length_c   1.000
_cell.angle_alpha   90.00
_cell.angle_beta   90.00
_cell.angle_gamma   90.00
#
_symmetry.space_group_name_H-M   'P 1'
#
loop_
_entity.id
_entity.type
_entity.pdbx_description
1 polymer ?
#
loop_
_entity_poly.entity_id
_entity_poly.type
_entity_poly.pdbx_seq_one_letter_code
_entity_poly.pdbx_strand_id
1 'polypeptide(L)' 'MRREQKTFTKDTHDPAIDALLNKAEAVSFVDRLMALPPPLEPELSDEWTRAVASRLEAVLAQSMRTHIDHDSRDAA' A
#
# COMPACT_ATOMS: atom_id res chain seq x y z
N MET A 1 -34.70 23.89 -3.09
CA MET A 1 -34.11 22.65 -2.53
C MET A 1 -32.69 22.96 -2.09
N ARG A 2 -32.43 23.01 -0.78
CA ARG A 2 -31.09 23.28 -0.24
C ARG A 2 -30.27 22.00 -0.31
N ARG A 3 -29.15 22.02 -1.05
CA ARG A 3 -28.17 20.93 -1.03
C ARG A 3 -27.48 20.97 0.33
N GLU A 4 -27.84 20.04 1.20
CA GLU A 4 -27.09 19.81 2.43
C GLU A 4 -25.72 19.27 2.03
N GLN A 5 -24.71 20.16 2.04
CA GLN A 5 -23.32 19.74 1.99
C GLN A 5 -23.08 19.02 3.32
N LYS A 6 -23.11 17.69 3.28
CA LYS A 6 -22.79 16.83 4.41
C LYS A 6 -21.30 17.04 4.68
N THR A 7 -20.99 17.96 5.60
CA THR A 7 -19.64 18.20 6.09
C THR A 7 -19.14 16.88 6.69
N PHE A 8 -18.30 16.17 5.94
CA PHE A 8 -17.56 15.02 6.43
C PHE A 8 -16.44 15.53 7.34
N THR A 9 -16.83 16.12 8.45
CA THR A 9 -15.93 16.53 9.53
C THR A 9 -16.16 15.55 10.66
N LYS A 10 -15.54 14.38 10.56
CA LYS A 10 -15.17 13.63 11.76
C LYS A 10 -13.66 13.63 11.79
N ASP A 11 -13.11 14.64 12.46
CA ASP A 11 -11.76 14.62 13.00
C ASP A 11 -11.61 13.30 13.78
N THR A 12 -11.18 12.28 13.07
CA THR A 12 -10.78 11.00 13.63
C THR A 12 -9.27 11.05 13.51
N HIS A 13 -8.65 11.76 14.45
CA HIS A 13 -7.21 11.72 14.62
C HIS A 13 -6.87 10.28 14.98
N ASP A 14 -6.44 9.52 13.97
CA ASP A 14 -6.02 8.14 14.13
C ASP A 14 -4.51 8.15 14.37
N PRO A 15 -4.06 7.90 15.62
CA PRO A 15 -2.63 7.96 15.96
C PRO A 15 -1.80 6.96 15.13
N ALA A 16 -2.39 5.90 14.57
CA ALA A 16 -1.69 5.00 13.65
C ALA A 16 -1.41 5.68 12.29
N ILE A 17 -2.34 6.51 11.79
CA ILE A 17 -2.14 7.30 10.58
C ILE A 17 -1.06 8.35 10.80
N ASP A 18 -1.04 9.02 11.95
CA ASP A 18 0.01 10.00 12.25
C ASP A 18 1.39 9.36 12.42
N ALA A 19 1.46 8.18 13.04
CA ALA A 19 2.70 7.40 13.12
C ALA A 19 3.23 6.99 11.73
N LEU A 20 2.35 6.60 10.81
CA LEU A 20 2.70 6.27 9.42
C LEU A 20 3.21 7.48 8.63
N LEU A 21 2.60 8.64 8.85
CA LEU A 21 2.94 9.88 8.16
C LEU A 21 4.13 10.61 8.78
N ASN A 22 4.52 10.26 10.00
CA ASN A 22 5.71 10.81 10.64
C ASN A 22 6.99 10.39 9.89
N LYS A 23 7.61 11.37 9.23
CA LYS A 23 8.80 11.18 8.38
C LYS A 23 10.11 11.09 9.17
N ALA A 24 10.08 11.20 10.50
CA ALA A 24 11.27 11.35 11.31
C ALA A 24 12.14 10.08 11.44
N GLU A 25 11.55 8.88 11.40
CA GLU A 25 12.25 7.66 11.90
C GLU A 25 12.52 6.55 10.87
N ALA A 26 11.87 6.53 9.69
CA ALA A 26 12.09 5.47 8.70
C ALA A 26 12.24 5.98 7.26
N VAL A 27 13.07 5.29 6.48
CA VAL A 27 13.42 5.67 5.10
C VAL A 27 12.23 5.49 4.14
N SER A 28 11.35 4.51 4.40
CA SER A 28 10.16 4.22 3.58
C SER A 28 8.87 4.16 4.42
N PHE A 29 7.76 4.57 3.80
CA PHE A 29 6.41 4.41 4.37
C PHE A 29 6.06 2.93 4.61
N VAL A 30 6.54 2.04 3.73
CA VAL A 30 6.29 0.60 3.84
C VAL A 30 6.95 0.03 5.10
N ASP A 31 8.18 0.46 5.41
CA ASP A 31 8.88 0.01 6.62
C ASP A 31 8.15 0.45 7.89
N ARG A 32 7.58 1.66 7.91
CA ARG A 32 6.72 2.11 9.04
C ARG A 32 5.46 1.28 9.16
N LEU A 33 4.81 0.96 8.05
CA LEU A 33 3.61 0.11 8.05
C LEU A 33 3.91 -1.29 8.59
N MET A 34 5.07 -1.85 8.24
CA MET A 34 5.50 -3.17 8.72
C MET A 34 5.95 -3.16 10.19
N ALA A 35 6.32 -2.00 10.73
CA ALA A 35 6.70 -1.84 12.14
C ALA A 35 5.48 -1.65 13.07
N LEU A 36 4.30 -1.33 12.53
CA LEU A 36 3.07 -1.24 13.31
C LEU A 36 2.57 -2.64 13.73
N PRO A 37 1.94 -2.75 14.92
CA PRO A 37 1.33 -4.01 15.33
C PRO A 37 0.24 -4.42 14.33
N PRO A 38 0.12 -5.72 14.01
CA PRO A 38 -0.92 -6.18 13.10
C PRO A 38 -2.30 -5.83 13.65
N PRO A 39 -3.25 -5.40 12.80
CA PRO A 39 -4.60 -5.08 13.24
C PRO A 39 -5.25 -6.31 13.90
N LEU A 40 -5.95 -6.07 15.01
CA LEU A 40 -6.59 -7.10 15.84
C LEU A 40 -7.73 -7.84 15.12
N GLU A 41 -8.37 -7.18 14.15
CA GLU A 41 -9.34 -7.79 13.24
C GLU A 41 -8.75 -7.80 11.83
N PRO A 42 -8.38 -8.98 11.30
CA PRO A 42 -7.83 -9.11 9.96
C PRO A 42 -8.94 -9.14 8.91
N GLU A 43 -10.05 -8.42 9.11
CA GLU A 43 -11.08 -8.23 8.08
C GLU A 43 -10.58 -7.24 7.01
N LEU A 44 -9.38 -7.50 6.48
CA LEU A 44 -9.05 -7.08 5.14
C LEU A 44 -10.08 -7.75 4.25
N SER A 45 -11.04 -6.97 3.76
CA SER A 45 -12.03 -7.41 2.79
C SER A 45 -11.37 -8.34 1.77
N ASP A 46 -11.95 -9.53 1.54
CA ASP A 46 -11.42 -10.51 0.58
C ASP A 46 -11.08 -9.89 -0.78
N GLU A 47 -11.79 -8.83 -1.16
CA GLU A 47 -11.57 -8.05 -2.36
C GLU A 47 -10.26 -7.24 -2.33
N TRP A 48 -9.90 -6.65 -1.19
CA TRP A 48 -8.60 -5.98 -1.01
C TRP A 48 -7.45 -6.97 -1.18
N THR A 49 -7.52 -8.10 -0.47
CA THR A 49 -6.50 -9.14 -0.54
C THR A 49 -6.34 -9.66 -1.97
N ARG A 50 -7.44 -9.93 -2.66
CA ARG A 50 -7.45 -10.36 -4.07
C ARG A 50 -6.85 -9.30 -5.00
N ALA A 51 -7.21 -8.03 -4.84
CA ALA A 51 -6.71 -6.94 -5.67
C ALA A 51 -5.20 -6.73 -5.47
N VAL A 52 -4.72 -6.75 -4.23
CA VAL A 52 -3.30 -6.63 -3.89
C VAL A 52 -2.51 -7.82 -4.46
N ALA A 53 -3.00 -9.05 -4.29
CA ALA A 53 -2.35 -10.24 -4.83
C ALA A 53 -2.22 -10.17 -6.37
N SER A 54 -3.32 -9.86 -7.08
CA SER A 54 -3.32 -9.73 -8.54
C SER A 54 -2.36 -8.64 -9.02
N ARG A 55 -2.30 -7.49 -8.33
CA ARG A 55 -1.36 -6.40 -8.64
C ARG A 55 0.09 -6.85 -8.43
N LEU A 56 0.37 -7.54 -7.33
CA LEU A 56 1.71 -8.03 -7.00
C LEU A 56 2.20 -9.05 -8.04
N GLU A 57 1.36 -10.02 -8.42
CA GLU A 57 1.67 -11.00 -9.47
C GLU A 57 2.02 -10.33 -10.80
N ALA A 58 1.23 -9.32 -11.21
CA ALA A 58 1.48 -8.59 -12.45
C ALA A 58 2.82 -7.83 -12.41
N VAL A 59 3.15 -7.19 -11.28
CA VAL A 59 4.42 -6.47 -11.10
C VAL A 59 5.60 -7.44 -11.11
N LEU A 60 5.49 -8.58 -10.42
CA LEU A 60 6.55 -9.61 -10.40
C LEU A 60 6.78 -10.20 -11.80
N ALA A 61 5.71 -10.56 -12.51
CA ALA A 61 5.81 -11.07 -13.87
C ALA A 61 6.48 -10.06 -14.81
N GLN A 62 6.15 -8.77 -14.68
CA GLN A 62 6.81 -7.72 -15.46
C GLN A 62 8.29 -7.54 -15.09
N SER A 63 8.62 -7.58 -13.80
CA SER A 63 10.01 -7.49 -13.32
C SER A 63 10.85 -8.64 -13.89
N MET A 64 10.36 -9.88 -13.77
CA MET A 64 11.04 -11.06 -14.30
C MET A 64 11.28 -10.97 -15.81
N ARG A 65 10.28 -10.54 -16.59
CA ARG A 65 10.45 -10.32 -18.05
C ARG A 65 11.52 -9.29 -18.34
N THR A 66 11.51 -8.18 -17.60
CA THR A 66 12.51 -7.11 -17.74
C THR A 66 13.92 -7.63 -17.47
N HIS A 67 14.10 -8.45 -16.43
CA HIS A 67 15.38 -9.07 -16.12
C HIS A 67 15.84 -10.05 -17.20
N ILE A 68 14.95 -10.93 -17.68
CA ILE A 68 15.28 -11.89 -18.75
C ILE A 68 15.66 -11.16 -20.05
N ASP A 69 14.90 -10.12 -20.41
CA ASP A 69 15.17 -9.31 -21.61
C ASP A 69 16.49 -8.55 -21.50
N HIS A 70 16.85 -8.09 -20.29
CA HIS A 70 18.13 -7.42 -20.04
C HIS A 70 19.31 -8.40 -20.16
N ASP A 71 19.24 -9.56 -19.49
CA ASP A 71 20.26 -10.61 -19.56
C ASP A 71 20.46 -11.11 -21.00
N SER A 72 19.38 -11.16 -21.79
CA SER A 72 19.44 -11.57 -23.21
C SER A 72 20.13 -10.55 -24.12
N ARG A 73 20.11 -9.25 -23.76
CA ARG A 73 20.81 -8.20 -24.51
C ARG A 73 22.28 -8.12 -24.16
N ASP A 74 22.64 -8.37 -22.91
CA ASP A 74 24.03 -8.30 -22.44
C ASP A 74 24.86 -9.52 -22.91
N ALA A 75 24.20 -10.60 -23.32
CA ALA A 75 24.83 -11.81 -23.85
C ALA A 75 25.09 -11.80 -25.38
N ALA A 76 24.66 -10.75 -26.10
CA ALA A 76 24.76 -10.62 -27.56
C ALA A 76 25.78 -9.54 -27.97
#